data_AF-A0A0L6X2G9-F1
#
_entry.id   AF-A0A0L6X2G9-F1
#
_cell.length_a   1.000
_cell.length_b   1.000
_cell.length_c   1.000
_cell.angle_alpha   90.00
_cell.angle_beta   90.00
_cell.angle_gamma   90.00
#
_symmetry.space_group_name_H-M   'P 1'
#
loop_
_entity.id
_entity.type
_entity.pdbx_description
1 polymer ?
#
loop_
_entity_poly.entity_id
_entity_poly.type
_entity_poly.pdbx_seq_one_letter_code
_entity_poly.pdbx_strand_id
1 'polypeptide(L)'
;MLLDIAHHKFRPMDLCKLDPASKFQRAKMEHTDTNGPRITSTKDYPSFHALLIPLSTYFSVLQAFAASSGDANATFVIGHEAARYLSHLASLNQKYKWAAVLQYHIHFHLNCRQEMLAGSYTGWARPDDLLLTEFCLGNARAPAASRKTAGKHERDISTETCFAFNKGTCSTSSCPDGRIHKCRRCSKDHSEKDCKKA
;
A
#
# COMPACT_ATOMS: atom_id res chain seq x y z
N MET A 1 -0.75 29.55 -1.84
CA MET A 1 -0.47 28.10 -1.74
C MET A 1 0.93 27.81 -1.19
N LEU A 2 2.01 28.04 -1.94
CA LEU A 2 3.37 27.76 -1.44
C LEU A 2 3.75 28.61 -0.21
N LEU A 3 3.37 29.89 -0.24
CA LEU A 3 3.56 30.80 0.90
C LEU A 3 2.74 30.38 2.13
N ASP A 4 1.61 29.71 1.94
CA ASP A 4 0.81 29.18 3.06
C ASP A 4 1.51 27.98 3.71
N ILE A 5 2.28 27.21 2.95
CA ILE A 5 3.11 26.12 3.49
C ILE A 5 4.27 26.72 4.30
N ALA A 6 4.96 27.71 3.73
CA ALA A 6 6.05 28.43 4.40
C ALA A 6 5.62 29.03 5.74
N HIS A 7 4.43 29.62 5.80
CA HIS A 7 3.88 30.22 7.02
C HIS A 7 3.09 29.24 7.90
N HIS A 8 3.13 27.94 7.62
CA HIS A 8 2.42 26.90 8.39
C HIS A 8 0.91 27.17 8.51
N LYS A 9 0.30 27.77 7.48
CA LYS A 9 -1.14 28.03 7.35
C LYS A 9 -1.84 27.00 6.46
N PHE A 10 -1.08 26.28 5.64
CA PHE A 10 -1.61 25.25 4.75
C PHE A 10 -2.14 24.05 5.55
N ARG A 11 -3.39 23.65 5.29
CA ARG A 11 -4.08 22.61 6.07
C ARG A 11 -3.91 21.24 5.40
N PRO A 12 -3.93 20.12 6.16
CA PRO A 12 -3.87 18.78 5.59
C PRO A 12 -4.99 18.51 4.57
N MET A 13 -6.17 19.11 4.78
CA MET A 13 -7.30 19.00 3.87
C MET A 13 -7.02 19.57 2.48
N ASP A 14 -6.10 20.53 2.39
CA ASP A 14 -5.76 21.22 1.15
C ASP A 14 -4.64 20.53 0.37
N LEU A 15 -4.02 19.45 0.90
CA LEU A 15 -2.92 18.73 0.24
C LEU A 15 -3.27 18.30 -1.20
N CYS A 16 -4.52 17.99 -1.51
CA CYS A 16 -4.97 17.61 -2.84
C CYS A 16 -4.73 18.70 -3.89
N LYS A 17 -4.59 19.98 -3.48
CA LYS A 17 -4.21 21.09 -4.35
C LYS A 17 -2.74 21.01 -4.82
N LEU A 18 -1.92 20.21 -4.16
CA LEU A 18 -0.51 19.95 -4.51
C LEU A 18 -0.35 18.74 -5.42
N ASP A 19 -1.42 18.00 -5.71
CA ASP A 19 -1.37 16.86 -6.63
C ASP A 19 -1.47 17.36 -8.09
N PRO A 20 -0.41 17.16 -8.92
CA PRO A 20 -0.39 17.57 -10.32
C PRO A 20 -1.45 16.85 -11.17
N ALA A 21 -1.88 15.66 -10.75
CA ALA A 21 -2.90 14.86 -11.45
C ALA A 21 -4.33 15.22 -11.01
N SER A 22 -4.48 16.07 -9.99
CA SER A 22 -5.79 16.41 -9.45
C SER A 22 -6.57 17.29 -10.44
N LYS A 23 -7.74 16.80 -10.85
CA LYS A 23 -8.73 17.62 -11.58
C LYS A 23 -9.23 18.82 -10.75
N PHE A 24 -8.92 18.85 -9.45
CA PHE A 24 -9.22 19.96 -8.53
C PHE A 24 -8.61 21.28 -9.00
N GLN A 25 -7.49 21.24 -9.73
CA GLN A 25 -6.80 22.45 -10.19
C GLN A 25 -7.57 23.21 -11.30
N ARG A 26 -8.58 22.60 -11.94
CA ARG A 26 -9.33 23.25 -13.04
C ARG A 26 -10.76 23.69 -12.72
N ALA A 27 -11.42 23.14 -11.69
CA ALA A 27 -12.85 23.38 -11.47
C ALA A 27 -13.21 24.14 -10.18
N LYS A 28 -12.25 24.37 -9.27
CA LYS A 28 -12.55 24.85 -7.90
C LYS A 28 -11.87 26.17 -7.51
N MET A 29 -11.24 26.85 -8.47
CA MET A 29 -10.79 28.23 -8.27
C MET A 29 -11.98 29.23 -8.34
N GLU A 30 -13.16 28.76 -8.76
CA GLU A 30 -14.34 29.59 -9.03
C GLU A 30 -15.42 29.55 -7.93
N HIS A 31 -15.32 28.71 -6.90
CA HIS A 31 -16.36 28.70 -5.86
C HIS A 31 -15.88 28.38 -4.44
N THR A 32 -16.19 29.36 -3.59
CA THR A 32 -16.53 29.36 -2.16
C THR A 32 -15.43 29.28 -1.10
N ASP A 33 -15.20 30.47 -0.53
CA ASP A 33 -15.26 30.72 0.91
C ASP A 33 -16.28 29.81 1.60
N THR A 34 -15.81 28.89 2.45
CA THR A 34 -16.66 28.27 3.47
C THR A 34 -15.79 27.91 4.66
N ASN A 35 -15.80 28.80 5.65
CA ASN A 35 -15.24 28.61 6.99
C ASN A 35 -16.07 27.60 7.79
N GLY A 36 -15.93 26.31 7.46
CA GLY A 36 -16.39 25.19 8.28
C GLY A 36 -15.32 24.10 8.32
N PRO A 37 -15.26 23.25 9.36
CA PRO A 37 -14.33 22.13 9.40
C PRO A 37 -14.75 21.13 8.30
N ARG A 38 -14.09 21.21 7.14
CA ARG A 38 -14.21 20.19 6.10
C ARG A 38 -13.62 18.91 6.67
N ILE A 39 -14.47 17.94 7.02
CA ILE A 39 -14.00 16.59 7.32
C ILE A 39 -13.47 16.04 5.99
N THR A 40 -12.15 15.93 5.88
CA THR A 40 -11.49 15.25 4.78
C THR A 40 -12.02 13.83 4.70
N SER A 41 -12.62 13.51 3.57
CA SER A 41 -13.18 12.20 3.29
C SER A 41 -12.20 11.40 2.43
N THR A 42 -12.33 10.07 2.45
CA THR A 42 -11.69 9.20 1.46
C THR A 42 -12.07 9.54 0.01
N LYS A 43 -13.04 10.43 -0.21
CA LYS A 43 -13.32 11.03 -1.52
C LYS A 43 -12.14 11.87 -2.05
N ASP A 44 -11.49 12.66 -1.19
CA ASP A 44 -10.39 13.54 -1.59
C ASP A 44 -9.05 12.77 -1.64
N TYR A 45 -8.90 11.77 -0.76
CA TYR A 45 -7.76 10.84 -0.76
C TYR A 45 -8.25 9.39 -0.74
N PRO A 46 -8.51 8.78 -1.92
CA PRO A 46 -9.06 7.43 -2.00
C PRO A 46 -8.06 6.34 -1.61
N SER A 47 -6.76 6.64 -1.62
CA SER A 47 -5.71 5.70 -1.25
C SER A 47 -4.49 6.41 -0.67
N PHE A 48 -3.62 5.64 -0.02
CA PHE A 48 -2.30 6.11 0.42
C PHE A 48 -1.49 6.75 -0.71
N HIS A 49 -1.52 6.15 -1.91
CA HIS A 49 -0.80 6.69 -3.06
C HIS A 49 -1.33 8.07 -3.49
N ALA A 50 -2.63 8.33 -3.34
CA ALA A 50 -3.21 9.64 -3.61
C ALA A 50 -2.78 10.72 -2.60
N LEU A 51 -2.39 10.34 -1.38
CA LEU A 51 -1.83 11.26 -0.39
C LEU A 51 -0.30 11.42 -0.53
N LEU A 52 0.39 10.37 -0.96
CA LEU A 52 1.85 10.29 -0.93
C LEU A 52 2.52 11.41 -1.74
N ILE A 53 2.07 11.63 -2.99
CA ILE A 53 2.62 12.67 -3.87
C ILE A 53 2.41 14.07 -3.27
N PRO A 54 1.18 14.52 -2.96
CA PRO A 54 0.99 15.86 -2.43
C PRO A 54 1.65 16.08 -1.07
N LEU A 55 1.71 15.06 -0.20
CA LEU A 55 2.41 15.15 1.08
C LEU A 55 3.94 15.25 0.89
N SER A 56 4.51 14.51 -0.07
CA SER A 56 5.93 14.64 -0.42
C SER A 56 6.23 16.05 -0.96
N THR A 57 5.37 16.57 -1.83
CA THR A 57 5.48 17.95 -2.34
C THR A 57 5.42 18.98 -1.22
N TYR A 58 4.52 18.80 -0.24
CA TYR A 58 4.43 19.66 0.93
C TYR A 58 5.76 19.76 1.68
N PHE A 59 6.39 18.61 1.98
CA PHE A 59 7.68 18.58 2.66
C PHE A 59 8.81 19.18 1.83
N SER A 60 8.86 18.89 0.53
CA SER A 60 9.86 19.48 -0.37
C SER A 60 9.79 21.00 -0.40
N VAL A 61 8.57 21.56 -0.42
CA VAL A 61 8.36 23.01 -0.37
C VAL A 61 8.83 23.57 0.97
N LEU A 62 8.42 22.95 2.08
CA LEU A 62 8.82 23.36 3.43
C LEU A 62 10.35 23.36 3.60
N GLN A 63 11.01 22.31 3.12
CA GLN A 63 12.47 22.17 3.14
C GLN A 63 13.16 23.23 2.25
N ALA A 64 12.63 23.50 1.06
CA ALA A 64 13.18 24.52 0.17
C ALA A 64 13.12 25.92 0.78
N PHE A 65 12.03 26.24 1.49
CA PHE A 65 11.93 27.51 2.22
C PHE A 65 12.97 27.62 3.34
N ALA A 66 13.13 26.59 4.16
CA ALA A 66 14.17 26.57 5.20
C ALA A 66 15.59 26.69 4.62
N ALA A 67 15.84 26.05 3.47
CA ALA A 67 17.11 26.17 2.77
C ALA A 67 17.35 27.59 2.26
N SER A 68 16.30 28.24 1.72
CA SER A 68 16.39 29.61 1.21
C SER A 68 16.62 30.66 2.31
N SER A 69 16.21 30.38 3.55
CA SER A 69 16.50 31.24 4.70
C SER A 69 17.89 30.98 5.31
N GLY A 70 18.67 30.05 4.76
CA GLY A 70 19.99 29.68 5.27
C GLY A 70 19.96 28.81 6.53
N ASP A 71 18.80 28.27 6.92
CA ASP A 71 18.68 27.42 8.09
C ASP A 71 18.99 25.96 7.71
N ALA A 72 20.28 25.62 7.74
CA ALA A 72 20.77 24.29 7.41
C ALA A 72 20.24 23.23 8.38
N ASN A 73 20.05 23.58 9.66
CA ASN A 73 19.52 22.67 10.67
C ASN A 73 18.05 22.36 10.40
N ALA A 74 17.21 23.38 10.21
CA ALA A 74 15.80 23.16 9.87
C ALA A 74 15.66 22.38 8.56
N THR A 75 16.47 22.71 7.54
CA THR A 75 16.50 21.98 6.26
C THR A 75 16.74 20.49 6.46
N PHE A 76 17.76 20.13 7.26
CA PHE A 76 18.07 18.74 7.57
C PHE A 76 16.95 18.07 8.35
N VAL A 77 16.45 18.70 9.42
CA VAL A 77 15.39 18.14 10.28
C VAL A 77 14.12 17.92 9.47
N ILE A 78 13.66 18.89 8.68
CA ILE A 78 12.47 18.74 7.84
C ILE A 78 12.60 17.54 6.90
N GLY A 79 13.72 17.43 6.18
CA GLY A 79 13.94 16.32 5.24
C GLY A 79 14.00 14.96 5.94
N HIS A 80 14.74 14.88 7.06
CA HIS A 80 14.89 13.65 7.82
C HIS A 80 13.55 13.18 8.42
N GLU A 81 12.83 14.09 9.08
CA GLU A 81 11.57 13.74 9.73
C GLU A 81 10.43 13.49 8.73
N ALA A 82 10.42 14.17 7.59
CA ALA A 82 9.51 13.85 6.49
C ALA A 82 9.67 12.40 6.01
N ALA A 83 10.92 11.96 5.79
CA ALA A 83 11.18 10.59 5.35
C ALA A 83 10.72 9.54 6.38
N ARG A 84 10.97 9.80 7.67
CA ARG A 84 10.50 8.94 8.78
C ARG A 84 8.98 8.89 8.84
N TYR A 85 8.32 10.04 8.72
CA TYR A 85 6.87 10.12 8.78
C TYR A 85 6.19 9.41 7.60
N LEU A 86 6.70 9.58 6.37
CA LEU A 86 6.19 8.88 5.19
C LEU A 86 6.33 7.35 5.35
N SER A 87 7.45 6.90 5.92
CA SER A 87 7.69 5.47 6.21
C SER A 87 6.71 4.94 7.28
N HIS A 88 6.46 5.73 8.32
CA HIS A 88 5.48 5.41 9.36
C HIS A 88 4.07 5.29 8.78
N LEU A 89 3.64 6.26 7.98
CA LEU A 89 2.36 6.24 7.26
C LEU A 89 2.21 5.01 6.37
N ALA A 90 3.27 4.62 5.66
CA ALA A 90 3.26 3.40 4.86
C ALA A 90 3.07 2.15 5.73
N SER A 91 3.75 2.08 6.90
CA SER A 91 3.56 1.00 7.87
C SER A 91 2.14 0.94 8.43
N LEU A 92 1.56 2.09 8.78
CA LEU A 92 0.17 2.17 9.23
C LEU A 92 -0.80 1.71 8.14
N ASN A 93 -0.59 2.13 6.89
CA ASN A 93 -1.44 1.72 5.77
C ASN A 93 -1.39 0.21 5.50
N GLN A 94 -0.29 -0.47 5.82
CA GLN A 94 -0.21 -1.93 5.76
C GLN A 94 -1.00 -2.61 6.88
N LYS A 95 -1.04 -2.02 8.08
CA LYS A 95 -1.65 -2.61 9.28
C LYS A 95 -3.12 -2.28 9.46
N TYR A 96 -3.55 -1.09 9.03
CA TYR A 96 -4.87 -0.52 9.34
C TYR A 96 -5.62 -0.10 8.08
N LYS A 97 -6.95 -0.05 8.17
CA LYS A 97 -7.82 0.41 7.09
C LYS A 97 -7.44 1.84 6.69
N TRP A 98 -7.40 2.12 5.38
CA TRP A 98 -6.97 3.42 4.87
C TRP A 98 -7.74 4.61 5.47
N ALA A 99 -9.07 4.49 5.61
CA ALA A 99 -9.89 5.55 6.21
C ALA A 99 -9.42 5.95 7.63
N ALA A 100 -9.02 4.97 8.45
CA ALA A 100 -8.49 5.23 9.79
C ALA A 100 -7.11 5.89 9.74
N VAL A 101 -6.23 5.42 8.86
CA VAL A 101 -4.90 6.01 8.66
C VAL A 101 -4.99 7.45 8.16
N LEU A 102 -5.97 7.76 7.31
CA LEU A 102 -6.23 9.12 6.84
C LEU A 102 -6.67 10.02 8.01
N GLN A 103 -7.58 9.56 8.89
CA GLN A 103 -7.97 10.33 10.09
C GLN A 103 -6.79 10.58 11.02
N TYR A 104 -5.96 9.56 11.27
CA TYR A 104 -4.71 9.72 12.00
C TYR A 104 -3.82 10.81 11.36
N HIS A 105 -3.59 10.73 10.04
CA HIS A 105 -2.77 11.71 9.33
C HIS A 105 -3.27 13.15 9.49
N ILE A 106 -4.59 13.37 9.34
CA ILE A 106 -5.17 14.71 9.42
C ILE A 106 -4.90 15.33 10.79
N HIS A 107 -5.23 14.63 11.87
CA HIS A 107 -5.04 15.14 13.23
C HIS A 107 -3.57 15.30 13.57
N PHE A 108 -2.74 14.33 13.19
CA PHE A 108 -1.30 14.38 13.39
C PHE A 108 -0.66 15.60 12.70
N HIS A 109 -1.04 15.86 11.45
CA HIS A 109 -0.57 17.02 10.70
C HIS A 109 -1.02 18.33 11.36
N LEU A 110 -2.27 18.41 11.85
CA LEU A 110 -2.74 19.59 12.58
C LEU A 110 -1.86 19.88 13.81
N ASN A 111 -1.49 18.85 14.58
CA ASN A 111 -0.60 18.97 15.73
C ASN A 111 0.80 19.43 15.32
N CYS A 112 1.41 18.77 14.33
CA CYS A 112 2.72 19.16 13.80
C CYS A 112 2.73 20.62 13.31
N ARG A 113 1.62 21.09 12.73
CA ARG A 113 1.51 22.49 12.29
C ARG A 113 1.53 23.47 13.45
N GLN A 114 0.96 23.12 14.62
CA GLN A 114 1.08 23.95 15.81
C GLN A 114 2.52 24.01 16.33
N GLU A 115 3.25 22.89 16.30
CA GLU A 115 4.67 22.87 16.67
C GLU A 115 5.54 23.70 15.72
N MET A 116 5.29 23.62 14.41
CA MET A 116 6.02 24.41 13.42
C MET A 116 5.77 25.91 13.58
N LEU A 117 4.60 26.34 14.05
CA LEU A 117 4.36 27.75 14.41
C LEU A 117 5.25 28.22 15.57
N ALA A 118 5.72 27.30 16.42
CA ALA A 118 6.71 27.57 17.46
C ALA A 118 8.17 27.37 16.97
N GLY A 119 8.38 27.11 15.68
CA GLY A 119 9.70 26.89 15.08
C GLY A 119 10.27 25.49 15.26
N SER A 120 9.46 24.52 15.74
CA SER A 120 9.89 23.14 15.93
C SER A 120 9.41 22.23 14.79
N TYR A 121 10.34 21.50 14.18
CA TYR A 121 10.04 20.52 13.11
C TYR A 121 10.14 19.05 13.57
N THR A 122 10.48 18.81 14.84
CA THR A 122 10.77 17.46 15.34
C THR A 122 9.53 16.59 15.55
N GLY A 123 8.33 17.18 15.58
CA GLY A 123 7.07 16.46 15.82
C GLY A 123 6.79 15.37 14.80
N TRP A 124 7.20 15.58 13.54
CA TRP A 124 7.02 14.61 12.46
C TRP A 124 7.68 13.24 12.72
N ALA A 125 8.69 13.19 13.60
CA ALA A 125 9.43 11.98 13.96
C ALA A 125 8.65 11.02 14.87
N ARG A 126 7.70 11.57 15.64
CA ARG A 126 7.17 10.96 16.86
C ARG A 126 5.75 10.49 16.59
N PRO A 127 5.49 9.17 16.49
CA PRO A 127 4.12 8.67 16.45
C PRO A 127 3.32 9.21 17.63
N ASP A 128 2.06 9.55 17.39
CA ASP A 128 1.14 9.97 18.44
C ASP A 128 0.30 8.76 18.85
N ASP A 129 0.65 8.17 20.00
CA ASP A 129 0.02 6.95 20.50
C ASP A 129 -1.47 7.15 20.85
N LEU A 130 -1.87 8.37 21.24
CA LEU A 130 -3.26 8.70 21.51
C LEU A 130 -4.06 8.70 20.21
N LEU A 131 -3.56 9.38 19.17
CA LEU A 131 -4.20 9.36 17.84
C LEU A 131 -4.21 7.96 17.23
N LEU A 132 -3.16 7.17 17.46
CA LEU A 132 -3.07 5.80 16.96
C LEU A 132 -4.10 4.89 17.65
N THR A 133 -4.28 5.08 18.96
CA THR A 133 -5.32 4.39 19.73
C THR A 133 -6.72 4.79 19.27
N GLU A 134 -6.95 6.10 19.11
CA GLU A 134 -8.25 6.66 18.74
C GLU A 134 -8.70 6.21 17.34
N PHE A 135 -7.81 6.32 16.34
CA PHE A 135 -8.21 6.07 14.95
C PHE A 135 -7.86 4.67 14.46
N CYS A 136 -6.70 4.12 14.82
CA CYS A 136 -6.15 2.92 14.18
C CYS A 136 -6.47 1.62 14.94
N LEU A 137 -6.40 1.59 16.27
CA LEU A 137 -6.41 0.33 17.05
C LEU A 137 -7.63 -0.58 16.76
N GLY A 138 -8.83 -0.02 16.67
CA GLY A 138 -10.06 -0.75 16.32
C GLY A 138 -10.24 -1.04 14.81
N ASN A 139 -9.32 -0.57 13.97
CA ASN A 139 -9.42 -0.58 12.50
C ASN A 139 -8.30 -1.38 11.83
N ALA A 140 -7.78 -2.41 12.51
CA ALA A 140 -6.83 -3.33 11.90
C ALA A 140 -7.40 -3.90 10.58
N ARG A 141 -6.55 -4.01 9.56
CA ARG A 141 -6.92 -4.78 8.37
C ARG A 141 -7.09 -6.22 8.82
N ALA A 142 -8.10 -6.89 8.27
CA ALA A 142 -8.14 -8.33 8.39
C ALA A 142 -6.78 -8.85 7.91
N PRO A 143 -6.14 -9.78 8.64
CA PRO A 143 -4.99 -10.47 8.10
C PRO A 143 -5.41 -10.95 6.72
N ALA A 144 -4.61 -10.64 5.69
CA ALA A 144 -4.84 -11.19 4.37
C ALA A 144 -5.03 -12.67 4.62
N ALA A 145 -6.25 -13.18 4.45
CA ALA A 145 -6.51 -14.58 4.68
C ALA A 145 -5.46 -15.26 3.82
N SER A 146 -4.50 -15.97 4.45
CA SER A 146 -3.69 -16.93 3.74
C SER A 146 -4.71 -17.64 2.89
N ARG A 147 -4.62 -17.52 1.57
CA ARG A 147 -5.53 -18.22 0.67
C ARG A 147 -5.56 -19.61 1.25
N LYS A 148 -6.67 -19.99 1.89
CA LYS A 148 -6.90 -21.38 2.20
C LYS A 148 -6.84 -21.94 0.81
N THR A 149 -5.74 -22.63 0.48
CA THR A 149 -5.65 -23.43 -0.71
C THR A 149 -6.98 -24.15 -0.71
N ALA A 150 -7.84 -23.79 -1.66
CA ALA A 150 -9.16 -24.40 -1.80
C ALA A 150 -8.91 -25.88 -1.59
N GLY A 151 -9.57 -26.45 -0.57
CA GLY A 151 -9.31 -27.81 -0.13
C GLY A 151 -9.14 -28.66 -1.38
N LYS A 152 -8.03 -29.39 -1.46
CA LYS A 152 -7.75 -30.30 -2.57
C LYS A 152 -9.07 -30.99 -2.89
N HIS A 153 -9.72 -30.59 -3.98
CA HIS A 153 -10.59 -31.52 -4.67
C HIS A 153 -9.59 -32.61 -5.03
N GLU A 154 -9.68 -33.72 -4.32
CA GLU A 154 -8.94 -34.92 -4.62
C GLU A 154 -9.36 -35.27 -6.05
N ARG A 155 -8.58 -34.78 -7.01
CA ARG A 155 -8.80 -35.11 -8.41
C ARG A 155 -8.63 -36.61 -8.46
N ASP A 156 -9.65 -37.30 -8.93
CA ASP A 156 -9.59 -38.72 -9.16
C ASP A 156 -8.57 -38.99 -10.28
N ILE A 157 -7.33 -39.22 -9.86
CA ILE A 157 -6.20 -39.51 -10.74
C ILE A 157 -6.18 -40.98 -11.20
N SER A 158 -7.15 -41.80 -10.76
CA SER A 158 -7.28 -43.20 -11.18
C SER A 158 -7.56 -43.37 -12.66
N THR A 159 -8.02 -42.30 -13.33
CA THR A 159 -8.26 -42.28 -14.78
C THR A 159 -7.09 -41.67 -15.57
N GLU A 160 -6.12 -41.04 -14.90
CA GLU A 160 -4.99 -40.40 -15.55
C GLU A 160 -3.89 -41.40 -15.90
N THR A 161 -3.30 -41.26 -17.08
CA THR A 161 -2.17 -42.09 -17.51
C THR A 161 -0.88 -41.72 -16.77
N CYS A 162 -0.14 -42.72 -16.28
CA CYS A 162 1.16 -42.51 -15.63
C CYS A 162 2.24 -42.11 -16.64
N PHE A 163 2.79 -40.91 -16.48
CA PHE A 163 3.89 -40.43 -17.34
C PHE A 163 5.22 -41.09 -17.04
N ALA A 164 5.49 -41.44 -15.78
CA ALA A 164 6.70 -42.15 -15.39
C ALA A 164 6.74 -43.55 -16.03
N PHE A 165 5.60 -44.24 -16.12
CA PHE A 165 5.49 -45.50 -16.85
C PHE A 165 5.82 -45.32 -18.33
N ASN A 166 5.26 -44.30 -18.99
CA ASN A 166 5.56 -44.01 -20.40
C ASN A 166 7.03 -43.64 -20.65
N LYS A 167 7.71 -43.08 -19.63
CA LYS A 167 9.16 -42.77 -19.67
C LYS A 167 10.04 -43.95 -19.23
N GLY A 168 9.46 -45.08 -18.81
CA GLY A 168 10.18 -46.25 -18.31
C GLY A 168 10.79 -46.09 -16.92
N THR A 169 10.36 -45.09 -16.14
CA THR A 169 10.85 -44.84 -14.77
C THR A 169 9.87 -45.31 -13.69
N CYS A 170 8.68 -45.79 -14.07
CA CYS A 170 7.75 -46.49 -13.19
C CYS A 170 7.58 -47.92 -13.71
N SER A 171 8.09 -48.89 -12.97
CA SER A 171 8.16 -50.31 -13.35
C SER A 171 7.29 -51.22 -12.47
N THR A 172 6.56 -50.65 -11.52
CA THR A 172 5.67 -51.40 -10.64
C THR A 172 4.44 -51.91 -11.41
N SER A 173 3.87 -53.04 -10.99
CA SER A 173 2.65 -53.60 -11.61
C SER A 173 1.46 -52.65 -11.47
N SER A 174 1.33 -51.98 -10.32
CA SER A 174 0.38 -50.90 -10.07
C SER A 174 1.11 -49.60 -9.78
N CYS A 175 0.64 -48.48 -10.31
CA CYS A 175 1.29 -47.19 -10.10
C CYS A 175 1.17 -46.77 -8.63
N PRO A 176 2.27 -46.36 -7.96
CA PRO A 176 2.21 -45.87 -6.57
C PRO A 176 1.35 -44.60 -6.44
N ASP A 177 1.27 -43.81 -7.51
CA ASP A 177 0.43 -42.60 -7.58
C ASP A 177 -1.03 -42.90 -7.98
N GLY A 178 -1.44 -44.18 -8.05
CA GLY A 178 -2.80 -44.59 -8.40
C GLY A 178 -3.19 -44.38 -9.86
N ARG A 179 -2.25 -44.01 -10.74
CA ARG A 179 -2.45 -43.73 -12.17
C ARG A 179 -2.42 -45.00 -13.05
N ILE A 180 -2.99 -44.94 -14.25
CA ILE A 180 -3.06 -46.10 -15.17
C ILE A 180 -1.75 -46.26 -15.96
N HIS A 181 -1.22 -47.48 -16.01
CA HIS A 181 -0.09 -47.87 -16.86
C HIS A 181 -0.54 -48.23 -18.29
N LYS A 182 -0.81 -47.21 -19.11
CA LYS A 182 -1.12 -47.35 -20.54
C LYS A 182 -0.24 -46.44 -21.39
N CYS A 183 0.02 -46.87 -22.62
CA CYS A 183 0.73 -46.05 -23.61
C CYS A 183 -0.10 -44.79 -23.93
N ARG A 184 0.49 -43.60 -23.84
CA ARG A 184 -0.23 -42.35 -24.20
C ARG A 184 -0.57 -42.23 -25.67
N ARG A 185 0.17 -42.88 -26.56
CA ARG A 185 -0.03 -42.79 -28.01
C ARG A 185 -1.12 -43.72 -28.53
N CYS A 186 -1.30 -44.88 -27.91
CA CYS A 186 -2.21 -45.91 -28.42
C CYS A 186 -3.10 -46.58 -27.35
N SER A 187 -2.98 -46.17 -26.09
CA SER A 187 -3.78 -46.64 -24.95
C SER A 187 -3.71 -48.16 -24.66
N LYS A 188 -2.65 -48.84 -25.14
CA LYS A 188 -2.38 -50.26 -24.89
C LYS A 188 -1.40 -50.46 -23.73
N ASP A 189 -1.27 -51.70 -23.27
CA ASP A 189 -0.48 -52.11 -22.10
C ASP A 189 1.02 -52.25 -22.43
N HIS A 190 1.63 -51.13 -22.83
CA HIS A 190 3.08 -50.97 -22.99
C HIS A 190 3.46 -49.51 -22.74
N SER A 191 4.74 -49.23 -22.53
CA SER A 191 5.24 -47.86 -22.36
C SER A 191 5.29 -47.12 -23.71
N GLU A 192 5.34 -45.79 -23.72
CA GLU A 192 5.52 -45.04 -24.97
C GLU A 192 6.81 -45.42 -25.71
N LYS A 193 7.87 -45.79 -24.98
CA LYS A 193 9.14 -46.23 -25.56
C LYS A 193 9.00 -47.50 -26.41
N ASP A 194 8.06 -48.36 -26.08
CA ASP A 194 7.81 -49.64 -26.76
C ASP A 194 6.68 -49.53 -27.80
N CYS A 195 6.20 -48.31 -28.06
CA CYS A 195 5.07 -48.07 -28.94
C CYS A 195 5.49 -48.16 -30.41
N LYS A 196 4.91 -49.12 -31.13
CA LYS A 196 5.11 -49.31 -32.58
C LYS A 196 4.18 -48.46 -33.46
N LYS A 197 3.39 -47.57 -32.86
CA LYS A 197 2.49 -46.66 -33.57
C LYS A 197 3.27 -45.38 -33.89
N ALA A 198 3.51 -45.15 -35.19
CA ALA A 198 4.13 -43.92 -35.69
C ALA A 198 3.30 -42.70 -35.27
#